data_AF-A0A4R4TFN3-F1
#
_entry.id   AF-A0A4R4TFN3-F1
#
_cell.length_a   1.000
_cell.length_b   1.000
_cell.length_c   1.000
_cell.angle_alpha   90.00
_cell.angle_beta   90.00
_cell.angle_gamma   90.00
#
_symmetry.space_group_name_H-M   'P 1'
#
loop_
_entity.id
_entity.type
_entity.pdbx_description
1 polymer ?
#
loop_
_entity_poly.entity_id
_entity_poly.type
_entity_poly.pdbx_seq_one_letter_code
_entity_poly.pdbx_strand_id
1 'polypeptide(L)'
;MRGLPRGFPRSEEGAVEAGASFASSLFALHRMSSGDRRDYVQDAMTNPPSKRRLDTDAVAFRARHGLTETGHVLNGNGDVIEGTRFLSECHPTLGAYRVEDSTADRFEVDYWMPCLLGTVNQDGRAIHVQTRWQMGRMALNWHDGDWRVDQLTRGPFDEPVTPPDEGTIVTSLSQRAALLGAGWLTFADARESSPDEAQPEDAG
;
A
#
# COMPACT_ATOMS: atom_id res chain seq x y z
N MET A 1 -1.93 -2.30 -15.38
CA MET A 1 -1.51 -1.70 -14.10
C MET A 1 -0.68 -0.47 -14.41
N ARG A 2 -0.84 0.62 -13.65
CA ARG A 2 0.06 1.78 -13.73
C ARG A 2 1.39 1.40 -13.05
N GLY A 3 2.52 1.83 -13.58
CA GLY A 3 3.85 1.58 -13.01
C GLY A 3 3.99 2.17 -11.60
N LEU A 4 5.10 1.88 -10.93
CA LEU A 4 5.43 2.53 -9.65
C LEU A 4 5.51 4.05 -9.88
N PRO A 5 4.84 4.88 -9.05
CA PRO A 5 5.05 6.33 -9.09
C PRO A 5 6.53 6.67 -8.92
N ARG A 6 7.01 7.68 -9.65
CA ARG A 6 8.41 8.12 -9.68
C ARG A 6 8.48 9.65 -9.58
N GLY A 7 9.68 10.18 -9.36
CA GLY A 7 9.97 11.61 -9.33
C GLY A 7 9.74 12.25 -7.97
N PHE A 8 9.85 11.47 -6.90
CA PHE A 8 9.72 11.99 -5.55
C PHE A 8 10.92 12.90 -5.22
N PRO A 9 10.71 14.00 -4.49
CA PRO A 9 11.79 14.90 -4.12
C PRO A 9 12.82 14.19 -3.24
N ARG A 10 14.09 14.63 -3.31
CA ARG A 10 15.16 14.17 -2.41
C ARG A 10 14.99 14.78 -1.02
N SER A 11 13.96 14.33 -0.33
CA SER A 11 13.56 14.72 1.02
C SER A 11 13.04 13.51 1.78
N GLU A 12 12.87 13.67 3.09
CA GLU A 12 12.21 12.68 3.94
C GLU A 12 10.80 12.34 3.43
N GLU A 13 9.98 13.36 3.16
CA GLU A 13 8.62 13.19 2.63
C GLU A 13 8.63 12.39 1.33
N GLY A 14 9.52 12.73 0.38
CA GLY A 14 9.65 11.99 -0.86
C GLY A 14 10.07 10.53 -0.65
N ALA A 15 10.95 10.26 0.32
CA ALA A 15 11.36 8.89 0.66
C ALA A 15 10.18 8.09 1.23
N VAL A 16 9.43 8.68 2.17
CA VAL A 16 8.26 8.07 2.80
C VAL A 16 7.18 7.78 1.76
N GLU A 17 6.87 8.72 0.87
CA GLU A 17 5.86 8.54 -0.18
C GLU A 17 6.27 7.49 -1.22
N ALA A 18 7.53 7.49 -1.65
CA ALA A 18 8.07 6.47 -2.55
C ALA A 18 7.97 5.08 -1.93
N GLY A 19 8.35 4.99 -0.66
CA GLY A 19 8.31 3.78 0.14
C GLY A 19 6.89 3.25 0.36
N ALA A 20 5.96 4.11 0.74
CA ALA A 20 4.55 3.80 0.90
C ALA A 20 3.90 3.33 -0.41
N SER A 21 4.26 3.96 -1.53
CA SER A 21 3.83 3.57 -2.87
C SER A 21 4.30 2.16 -3.22
N PHE A 22 5.56 1.83 -2.92
CA PHE A 22 6.07 0.46 -3.10
C PHE A 22 5.38 -0.53 -2.15
N ALA A 23 5.30 -0.23 -0.86
CA ALA A 23 4.76 -1.13 0.16
C ALA A 23 3.29 -1.49 -0.10
N SER A 24 2.48 -0.54 -0.59
CA SER A 24 1.07 -0.79 -0.95
C SER A 24 0.91 -1.65 -2.21
N SER A 25 1.90 -1.65 -3.10
CA SER A 25 1.89 -2.42 -4.34
C SER A 25 2.25 -3.90 -4.16
N LEU A 26 2.84 -4.29 -3.02
CA LEU A 26 3.46 -5.61 -2.84
C LEU A 26 2.52 -6.78 -3.15
N PHE A 27 1.25 -6.69 -2.76
CA PHE A 27 0.30 -7.76 -3.07
C PHE A 27 -0.13 -7.77 -4.54
N ALA A 28 -0.14 -6.62 -5.20
CA ALA A 28 -0.40 -6.55 -6.63
C ALA A 28 0.73 -7.22 -7.43
N LEU A 29 1.99 -7.15 -6.96
CA LEU A 29 3.13 -7.82 -7.59
C LEU A 29 2.91 -9.32 -7.77
N HIS A 30 2.32 -9.99 -6.78
CA HIS A 30 2.06 -11.42 -6.83
C HIS A 30 1.02 -11.83 -7.87
N ARG A 31 0.25 -10.87 -8.42
CA ARG A 31 -0.73 -11.12 -9.49
C ARG A 31 -0.22 -10.71 -10.87
N MET A 32 0.89 -9.97 -10.96
CA MET A 32 1.53 -9.62 -12.23
C MET A 32 2.08 -10.84 -12.96
N SER A 33 2.28 -10.71 -14.28
CA SER A 33 3.09 -11.66 -15.04
C SER A 33 4.51 -11.74 -14.47
N SER A 34 5.23 -12.84 -14.74
CA SER A 34 6.60 -13.01 -14.25
C SER A 34 7.55 -11.92 -14.78
N GLY A 35 7.36 -11.49 -16.03
CA GLY A 35 8.12 -10.40 -16.65
C GLY A 35 7.83 -9.06 -15.98
N ASP A 36 6.56 -8.65 -15.95
CA ASP A 36 6.16 -7.36 -15.37
C ASP A 36 6.56 -7.24 -13.90
N ARG A 37 6.43 -8.33 -13.12
CA ARG A 37 6.84 -8.36 -11.72
C ARG A 37 8.33 -8.12 -11.57
N ARG A 38 9.14 -8.74 -12.44
CA ARG A 38 10.59 -8.58 -12.42
C ARG A 38 10.94 -7.14 -12.76
N ASP A 39 10.39 -6.59 -13.84
CA ASP A 39 10.68 -5.25 -14.28
C ASP A 39 10.25 -4.21 -13.23
N TYR A 40 9.08 -4.40 -12.62
CA TYR A 40 8.61 -3.55 -11.52
C TYR A 40 9.55 -3.57 -10.33
N VAL A 41 10.02 -4.75 -9.90
CA VAL A 41 10.90 -4.86 -8.72
C VAL A 41 12.31 -4.36 -9.02
N GLN A 42 12.80 -4.52 -10.25
CA GLN A 42 14.07 -3.95 -10.70
C GLN A 42 14.04 -2.43 -10.77
N ASP A 43 12.90 -1.87 -11.17
CA ASP A 43 12.68 -0.43 -11.05
C ASP A 43 12.62 -0.06 -9.56
N ALA A 44 11.78 -0.70 -8.76
CA ALA A 44 11.56 -0.27 -7.37
C ALA A 44 12.79 -0.38 -6.45
N MET A 45 13.68 -1.36 -6.66
CA MET A 45 14.70 -1.75 -5.68
C MET A 45 16.13 -1.59 -6.17
N THR A 46 17.03 -1.16 -5.27
CA THR A 46 18.48 -1.14 -5.54
C THR A 46 19.07 -2.55 -5.61
N ASN A 47 18.55 -3.47 -4.79
CA ASN A 47 18.96 -4.87 -4.73
C ASN A 47 17.76 -5.82 -4.88
N PRO A 48 17.24 -5.98 -6.12
CA PRO A 48 16.03 -6.76 -6.35
C PRO A 48 16.27 -8.27 -6.08
N PRO A 49 15.31 -8.99 -5.47
CA PRO A 49 15.37 -10.44 -5.33
C PRO A 49 15.48 -11.15 -6.68
N SER A 50 16.06 -12.36 -6.68
CA SER A 50 16.12 -13.18 -7.89
C SER A 50 14.73 -13.48 -8.46
N LYS A 51 14.62 -13.57 -9.79
CA LYS A 51 13.37 -13.95 -10.49
C LYS A 51 12.73 -15.21 -9.90
N ARG A 52 13.55 -16.26 -9.64
CA ARG A 52 13.08 -17.52 -9.05
C ARG A 52 12.36 -17.28 -7.72
N ARG A 53 12.93 -16.46 -6.83
CA ARG A 53 12.31 -16.12 -5.55
C ARG A 53 11.00 -15.35 -5.74
N LEU A 54 11.00 -14.35 -6.62
CA LEU A 54 9.79 -13.58 -6.95
C LEU A 54 8.66 -14.46 -7.52
N ASP A 55 8.99 -15.48 -8.31
CA ASP A 55 8.01 -16.43 -8.85
C ASP A 55 7.51 -17.40 -7.78
N THR A 56 8.40 -17.94 -6.94
CA THR A 56 8.01 -18.80 -5.81
C THR A 56 7.05 -18.08 -4.87
N ASP A 57 7.35 -16.83 -4.51
CA ASP A 57 6.49 -16.04 -3.62
C ASP A 57 5.13 -15.75 -4.26
N ALA A 58 5.08 -15.46 -5.57
CA ALA A 58 3.83 -15.25 -6.29
C ALA A 58 2.96 -16.50 -6.40
N VAL A 59 3.56 -17.67 -6.66
CA VAL A 59 2.85 -18.97 -6.68
C VAL A 59 2.27 -19.26 -5.30
N ALA A 60 3.06 -19.10 -4.22
CA ALA A 60 2.60 -19.33 -2.86
C ALA A 60 1.45 -18.37 -2.47
N PHE A 61 1.54 -17.10 -2.86
CA PHE A 61 0.47 -16.12 -2.64
C PHE A 61 -0.83 -16.51 -3.36
N ARG A 62 -0.75 -16.84 -4.65
CA ARG A 62 -1.91 -17.24 -5.45
C ARG A 62 -2.57 -18.50 -4.90
N ALA A 63 -1.78 -19.51 -4.55
CA ALA A 63 -2.28 -20.75 -3.97
C ALA A 63 -3.03 -20.51 -2.64
N ARG A 64 -2.47 -19.67 -1.77
CA ARG A 64 -3.10 -19.29 -0.49
C ARG A 64 -4.46 -18.60 -0.67
N HIS A 65 -4.61 -17.84 -1.75
CA HIS A 65 -5.81 -17.04 -2.01
C HIS A 65 -6.74 -17.65 -3.07
N GLY A 66 -6.48 -18.89 -3.50
CA GLY A 66 -7.29 -19.56 -4.52
C GLY A 66 -7.32 -18.77 -5.83
N LEU A 67 -6.15 -18.36 -6.34
CA LEU A 67 -6.05 -17.55 -7.55
C LEU A 67 -5.41 -18.32 -8.70
N THR A 68 -5.86 -18.04 -9.93
CA THR A 68 -5.14 -18.44 -11.16
C THR A 68 -3.79 -17.73 -11.26
N GLU A 69 -2.96 -18.17 -12.20
CA GLU A 69 -1.72 -17.46 -12.55
C GLU A 69 -1.98 -16.01 -12.99
N THR A 70 -3.11 -15.76 -13.65
CA THR A 70 -3.57 -14.43 -14.07
C THR A 70 -4.30 -13.66 -12.97
N GLY A 71 -4.49 -14.25 -11.78
CA GLY A 71 -5.07 -13.60 -10.61
C GLY A 71 -6.61 -13.64 -10.51
N HIS A 72 -7.27 -14.52 -11.28
CA HIS A 72 -8.72 -14.76 -11.20
C HIS A 72 -9.04 -15.64 -9.99
N VAL A 73 -10.19 -15.42 -9.37
CA VAL A 73 -10.63 -16.18 -8.19
C VAL A 73 -11.10 -17.58 -8.61
N LEU A 74 -10.68 -18.60 -7.87
CA LEU A 74 -11.04 -20.01 -8.06
C LEU A 74 -12.03 -20.47 -6.99
N ASN A 75 -12.93 -21.37 -7.36
CA ASN A 75 -13.78 -22.11 -6.43
C ASN A 75 -13.03 -23.33 -5.83
N GLY A 76 -13.71 -24.08 -4.96
CA GLY A 76 -13.14 -25.28 -4.32
C GLY A 76 -12.80 -26.43 -5.28
N ASN A 77 -13.30 -26.40 -6.51
CA ASN A 77 -12.99 -27.38 -7.56
C ASN A 77 -11.82 -26.93 -8.46
N GLY A 78 -11.36 -25.69 -8.31
CA GLY A 78 -10.32 -25.09 -9.15
C GLY A 78 -10.85 -24.40 -10.41
N ASP A 79 -12.16 -24.19 -10.55
CA ASP A 79 -12.73 -23.43 -11.66
C ASP A 79 -12.79 -21.93 -11.36
N VAL A 80 -12.64 -21.10 -12.39
CA VAL A 80 -12.75 -19.64 -12.26
C VAL A 80 -14.18 -19.25 -11.87
N ILE A 81 -14.30 -18.39 -10.86
CA ILE A 81 -15.57 -17.76 -10.49
C ILE A 81 -15.78 -16.53 -11.37
N GLU A 82 -16.52 -16.71 -12.45
CA GLU A 82 -16.91 -15.62 -13.34
C GLU A 82 -17.65 -14.50 -12.60
N GLY A 83 -17.53 -13.27 -13.09
CA GLY A 83 -18.20 -12.13 -12.46
C GLY A 83 -17.54 -11.63 -11.18
N THR A 84 -16.37 -12.15 -10.80
CA THR A 84 -15.65 -11.73 -9.59
C THR A 84 -14.24 -11.23 -9.88
N ARG A 85 -13.71 -10.42 -8.97
CA ARG A 85 -12.31 -10.00 -8.96
C ARG A 85 -11.74 -10.11 -7.56
N PHE A 86 -10.45 -10.44 -7.50
CA PHE A 86 -9.69 -10.38 -6.26
C PHE A 86 -9.33 -8.94 -5.91
N LEU A 87 -9.57 -8.56 -4.66
CA LEU A 87 -9.21 -7.27 -4.06
C LEU A 87 -8.02 -7.50 -3.13
N SER A 88 -6.98 -6.68 -3.29
CA SER A 88 -5.83 -6.65 -2.38
C SER A 88 -5.20 -5.27 -2.45
N GLU A 89 -5.75 -4.34 -1.68
CA GLU A 89 -5.41 -2.92 -1.73
C GLU A 89 -5.01 -2.47 -0.33
N CYS A 90 -3.88 -1.79 -0.22
CA CYS A 90 -3.47 -1.13 1.01
C CYS A 90 -3.63 0.38 0.84
N HIS A 91 -3.95 1.07 1.93
CA HIS A 91 -4.24 2.50 1.94
C HIS A 91 -3.22 3.25 2.82
N PRO A 92 -2.05 3.63 2.28
CA PRO A 92 -1.04 4.33 3.06
C PRO A 92 -1.52 5.65 3.67
N THR A 93 -2.44 6.35 2.99
CA THR A 93 -3.03 7.61 3.46
C THR A 93 -3.88 7.47 4.72
N LEU A 94 -4.30 6.25 5.05
CA LEU A 94 -4.99 5.90 6.29
C LEU A 94 -4.04 5.26 7.31
N GLY A 95 -2.75 5.19 6.99
CA GLY A 95 -1.71 4.57 7.78
C GLY A 95 -0.92 5.56 8.63
N ALA A 96 0.22 5.08 9.13
CA ALA A 96 1.21 5.87 9.86
C ALA A 96 2.62 5.41 9.49
N TYR A 97 3.61 6.27 9.69
CA TYR A 97 5.02 5.96 9.51
C TYR A 97 5.86 6.59 10.62
N ARG A 98 7.06 6.06 10.82
CA ARG A 98 8.06 6.60 11.75
C ARG A 98 9.44 6.49 11.11
N VAL A 99 10.18 7.60 11.07
CA VAL A 99 11.57 7.61 10.62
C VAL A 99 12.46 7.19 11.79
N GLU A 100 13.21 6.12 11.57
CA GLU A 100 14.09 5.50 12.57
C GLU A 100 15.52 6.03 12.47
N ASP A 101 15.97 6.21 11.22
CA ASP A 101 17.28 6.73 10.89
C ASP A 101 17.21 7.50 9.58
N SER A 102 18.05 8.53 9.45
CA SER A 102 18.11 9.34 8.25
C SER A 102 19.49 9.92 7.98
N THR A 103 19.83 9.96 6.70
CA THR A 103 20.93 10.73 6.13
C THR A 103 20.41 11.48 4.91
N ALA A 104 21.28 12.25 4.23
CA ALA A 104 20.89 12.93 2.99
C ALA A 104 20.42 11.97 1.88
N ASP A 105 20.86 10.71 1.90
CA ASP A 105 20.66 9.74 0.81
C ASP A 105 20.05 8.41 1.25
N ARG A 106 19.70 8.29 2.53
CA ARG A 106 19.13 7.06 3.08
C ARG A 106 18.13 7.38 4.17
N PHE A 107 17.01 6.68 4.16
CA PHE A 107 16.01 6.70 5.22
C PHE A 107 15.65 5.28 5.65
N GLU A 108 15.52 5.07 6.95
CA GLU A 108 14.89 3.87 7.51
C GLU A 108 13.53 4.26 8.10
N VAL A 109 12.48 3.63 7.59
CA VAL A 109 11.09 4.02 7.88
C VAL A 109 10.31 2.79 8.31
N ASP A 110 9.80 2.82 9.54
CA ASP A 110 8.73 1.92 9.97
C ASP A 110 7.40 2.41 9.37
N TYR A 111 6.57 1.47 8.93
CA TYR A 111 5.26 1.79 8.38
C TYR A 111 4.19 0.84 8.89
N TRP A 112 2.99 1.40 9.04
CA TRP A 112 1.75 0.68 9.28
C TRP A 112 0.70 1.19 8.29
N MET A 113 -0.02 0.30 7.61
CA MET A 113 -1.13 0.69 6.75
C MET A 113 -2.27 -0.34 6.77
N PRO A 114 -3.54 0.11 6.80
CA PRO A 114 -4.67 -0.78 6.63
C PRO A 114 -4.75 -1.28 5.18
N CYS A 115 -5.23 -2.50 5.02
CA CYS A 115 -5.45 -3.12 3.71
C CYS A 115 -6.78 -3.87 3.68
N LEU A 116 -7.41 -3.87 2.51
CA LEU A 116 -8.57 -4.66 2.16
C LEU A 116 -8.12 -5.87 1.34
N LEU A 117 -8.61 -7.04 1.71
CA LEU A 117 -8.29 -8.30 1.04
C LEU A 117 -9.55 -9.14 0.86
N GLY A 118 -9.76 -9.67 -0.34
CA GLY A 118 -10.83 -10.63 -0.57
C GLY A 118 -11.37 -10.61 -1.99
N THR A 119 -12.68 -10.80 -2.13
CA THR A 119 -13.37 -10.92 -3.41
C THR A 119 -14.50 -9.91 -3.50
N VAL A 120 -14.61 -9.26 -4.65
CA VAL A 120 -15.71 -8.36 -4.99
C VAL A 120 -16.31 -8.75 -6.33
N ASN A 121 -17.53 -8.33 -6.61
CA ASN A 121 -18.17 -8.57 -7.91
C ASN A 121 -17.61 -7.62 -8.99
N GLN A 122 -18.08 -7.77 -10.23
CA GLN A 122 -17.70 -6.91 -11.36
C GLN A 122 -17.97 -5.41 -11.12
N ASP A 123 -19.01 -5.07 -10.36
CA ASP A 123 -19.33 -3.67 -9.99
C ASP A 123 -18.45 -3.14 -8.84
N GLY A 124 -17.56 -3.96 -8.29
CA GLY A 124 -16.70 -3.61 -7.16
C GLY A 124 -17.36 -3.74 -5.78
N ARG A 125 -18.56 -4.32 -5.69
CA ARG A 125 -19.25 -4.58 -4.41
C ARG A 125 -18.64 -5.78 -3.70
N ALA A 126 -18.42 -5.64 -2.40
CA ALA A 126 -17.85 -6.70 -1.57
C ALA A 126 -18.72 -7.96 -1.55
N ILE A 127 -18.11 -9.12 -1.83
CA ILE A 127 -18.70 -10.44 -1.62
C ILE A 127 -18.14 -11.03 -0.34
N HIS A 128 -16.81 -11.03 -0.23
CA HIS A 128 -16.09 -11.46 0.96
C HIS A 128 -14.81 -10.63 1.06
N VAL A 129 -14.84 -9.52 1.80
CA VAL A 129 -13.69 -8.63 2.00
C VAL A 129 -13.41 -8.52 3.49
N GLN A 130 -12.13 -8.63 3.86
CA GLN A 130 -11.65 -8.48 5.22
C GLN A 130 -10.68 -7.31 5.30
N THR A 131 -10.75 -6.59 6.42
CA THR A 131 -9.75 -5.60 6.79
C THR A 131 -8.60 -6.28 7.53
N ARG A 132 -7.39 -5.91 7.17
CA ARG A 132 -6.14 -6.33 7.83
C ARG A 132 -5.18 -5.14 7.85
N TRP A 133 -4.03 -5.28 8.48
CA TRP A 133 -2.96 -4.30 8.40
C TRP A 133 -1.67 -4.94 7.89
N GLN A 134 -0.82 -4.09 7.32
CA GLN A 134 0.55 -4.40 6.95
C GLN A 134 1.49 -3.55 7.80
N MET A 135 2.49 -4.20 8.39
CA MET A 135 3.59 -3.54 9.10
C MET A 135 4.92 -4.00 8.54
N GLY A 136 5.83 -3.05 8.39
CA GLY A 136 7.15 -3.28 7.82
C GLY A 136 8.13 -2.20 8.24
N ARG A 137 9.42 -2.49 8.05
CA ARG A 137 10.47 -1.47 7.96
C ARG A 137 10.98 -1.48 6.53
N MET A 138 11.18 -0.30 5.98
CA MET A 138 11.82 -0.11 4.69
C MET A 138 13.08 0.72 4.86
N ALA A 139 14.16 0.31 4.20
CA ALA A 139 15.30 1.16 3.95
C ALA A 139 15.17 1.71 2.53
N LEU A 140 15.27 3.02 2.36
CA LEU A 140 15.25 3.71 1.09
C LEU A 140 16.60 4.34 0.83
N ASN A 141 17.07 4.29 -0.41
CA ASN A 141 18.26 4.99 -0.87
C ASN A 141 17.93 5.89 -2.06
N TRP A 142 18.55 7.07 -2.11
CA TRP A 142 18.50 7.94 -3.27
C TRP A 142 19.40 7.38 -4.37
N HIS A 143 18.85 7.11 -5.55
CA HIS A 143 19.57 6.50 -6.65
C HIS A 143 19.02 6.96 -8.00
N ASP A 144 19.90 7.44 -8.89
CA ASP A 144 19.55 7.92 -10.22
C ASP A 144 18.39 8.94 -10.24
N GLY A 145 18.41 9.87 -9.28
CA GLY A 145 17.47 11.00 -9.24
C GLY A 145 16.12 10.68 -8.60
N ASP A 146 15.99 9.56 -7.88
CA ASP A 146 14.75 9.19 -7.20
C ASP A 146 14.99 8.18 -6.07
N TRP A 147 13.99 7.93 -5.23
CA TRP A 147 14.06 6.96 -4.15
C TRP A 147 13.86 5.53 -4.64
N ARG A 148 14.66 4.60 -4.11
CA ARG A 148 14.59 3.17 -4.37
C ARG A 148 14.60 2.41 -3.05
N VAL A 149 13.85 1.31 -2.97
CA VAL A 149 13.83 0.46 -1.78
C VAL A 149 15.05 -0.45 -1.76
N ASP A 150 15.85 -0.32 -0.72
CA ASP A 150 17.04 -1.12 -0.50
C ASP A 150 16.74 -2.43 0.20
N GLN A 151 15.94 -2.31 1.26
CA GLN A 151 15.54 -3.44 2.07
C GLN A 151 14.10 -3.27 2.52
N LEU A 152 13.39 -4.39 2.58
CA LEU A 152 12.05 -4.46 3.15
C LEU A 152 11.98 -5.65 4.09
N THR A 153 11.63 -5.39 5.35
CA THR A 153 11.42 -6.43 6.36
C THR A 153 9.98 -6.39 6.84
N ARG A 154 9.43 -7.57 7.15
CA ARG A 154 8.11 -7.72 7.78
C ARG A 154 8.31 -7.88 9.29
N GLY A 155 7.53 -7.13 10.05
CA GLY A 155 7.58 -7.09 11.51
C GLY A 155 6.94 -8.30 12.18
N PRO A 156 6.98 -8.38 13.52
CA PRO A 156 6.71 -7.25 14.42
C PRO A 156 7.90 -6.30 14.62
N PHE A 157 7.62 -4.98 14.64
CA PHE A 157 8.54 -3.95 15.13
C PHE A 157 7.95 -3.44 16.44
N ASP A 158 8.12 -4.27 17.47
CA ASP A 158 7.91 -4.09 18.91
C ASP A 158 6.65 -3.41 19.48
N GLU A 159 5.86 -2.58 18.79
CA GLU A 159 4.53 -2.15 19.25
C GLU A 159 3.57 -1.88 18.06
N PRO A 160 2.35 -2.47 18.02
CA PRO A 160 1.30 -2.02 17.12
C PRO A 160 0.95 -0.56 17.40
N VAL A 161 0.79 0.26 16.36
CA VAL A 161 0.19 1.59 16.51
C VAL A 161 -1.25 1.39 17.03
N THR A 162 -1.52 1.78 18.27
CA THR A 162 -2.85 1.64 18.89
C THR A 162 -3.86 2.58 18.21
N PRO A 163 -4.94 2.07 17.59
CA PRO A 163 -6.03 2.90 17.11
C PRO A 163 -6.79 3.53 18.30
N PRO A 164 -7.39 4.72 18.14
CA PRO A 164 -8.17 5.35 19.21
C PRO A 164 -9.46 4.58 19.54
N ASP A 165 -10.04 4.84 20.72
CA ASP A 165 -11.23 4.16 21.23
C ASP A 165 -12.46 4.27 20.30
N GLU A 166 -13.28 3.21 20.33
CA GLU A 166 -14.48 3.04 19.50
C GLU A 166 -15.52 4.16 19.78
N GLY A 167 -16.02 4.80 18.72
CA GLY A 167 -16.95 5.95 18.81
C GLY A 167 -16.29 7.33 18.64
N THR A 168 -14.97 7.38 18.46
CA THR A 168 -14.24 8.59 18.10
C THR A 168 -14.33 8.83 16.58
N ILE A 169 -14.83 9.99 16.16
CA ILE A 169 -14.79 10.41 14.74
C ILE A 169 -13.32 10.48 14.30
N VAL A 170 -13.04 9.87 13.14
CA VAL A 170 -11.69 9.61 12.59
C VAL A 170 -11.08 10.90 12.01
N THR A 171 -10.74 11.80 12.92
CA THR A 171 -9.81 12.94 12.88
C THR A 171 -9.92 13.91 11.70
N SER A 172 -10.42 15.12 11.97
CA SER A 172 -10.32 16.24 11.04
C SER A 172 -8.87 16.71 10.81
N LEU A 173 -8.57 17.40 9.72
CA LEU A 173 -7.25 17.93 9.37
C LEU A 173 -6.67 18.80 10.49
N SER A 174 -7.50 19.61 11.14
CA SER A 174 -7.11 20.43 12.31
C SER A 174 -6.80 19.59 13.55
N GLN A 175 -7.50 18.47 13.74
CA GLN A 175 -7.24 17.55 14.84
C GLN A 175 -5.97 16.71 14.60
N ARG A 176 -5.62 16.39 13.34
CA ARG A 176 -4.35 15.72 12.99
C ARG A 176 -3.14 16.62 13.31
N ALA A 177 -3.20 17.90 12.95
CA ALA A 177 -2.15 18.86 13.28
C ALA A 177 -1.96 19.05 14.79
N ALA A 178 -3.05 19.01 15.57
CA ALA A 178 -3.01 19.14 17.02
C ALA A 178 -2.39 17.93 17.75
N LEU A 179 -2.53 16.71 17.21
CA LEU A 179 -1.97 15.49 17.79
C LEU A 179 -0.45 15.37 17.67
N LEU A 180 0.19 16.17 16.82
CA LEU A 180 1.63 16.15 16.56
C LEU A 180 2.43 17.17 17.41
N GLY A 181 1.75 18.01 18.18
CA GLY A 181 2.36 19.03 19.06
C GLY A 181 2.33 20.45 18.48
N ALA A 182 2.88 21.42 19.22
CA ALA A 182 2.85 22.82 18.80
C ALA A 182 3.76 23.07 17.58
N GLY A 183 3.20 23.62 16.49
CA GLY A 183 3.96 24.07 15.30
C GLY A 183 3.65 23.34 13.99
N TRP A 184 2.79 22.32 14.00
CA TRP A 184 2.39 21.58 12.79
C TRP A 184 1.24 22.27 12.02
N LEU A 185 1.30 22.25 10.68
CA LEU A 185 0.32 22.86 9.78
C LEU A 185 -0.18 21.84 8.74
N THR A 186 -1.37 22.08 8.18
CA THR A 186 -1.95 21.28 7.09
C THR A 186 -1.58 21.88 5.73
N PHE A 187 -1.61 21.06 4.66
CA PHE A 187 -1.44 21.55 3.29
C PHE A 187 -2.56 22.52 2.87
N ALA A 188 -2.23 23.51 2.01
CA ALA A 188 -3.09 24.66 1.70
C ALA A 188 -4.37 24.29 0.92
N ASP A 189 -4.39 23.16 0.23
CA ASP A 189 -5.47 22.68 -0.62
C ASP A 189 -6.26 21.50 -0.02
N ALA A 190 -6.00 21.15 1.24
CA ALA A 190 -6.67 20.03 1.89
C ALA A 190 -8.18 20.28 2.07
N ARG A 191 -9.02 19.33 1.64
CA ARG A 191 -10.49 19.37 1.75
C ARG A 191 -11.02 18.11 2.43
N GLU A 192 -12.10 18.26 3.21
CA GLU A 192 -12.87 17.16 3.79
C GLU A 192 -14.28 17.17 3.18
N SER A 193 -14.78 16.02 2.74
CA SER A 193 -16.19 15.85 2.33
C SER A 193 -16.69 14.45 2.70
N SER A 194 -17.95 14.37 3.17
CA SER A 194 -18.60 13.12 3.53
C SER A 194 -19.18 12.39 2.30
N PRO A 195 -19.26 11.04 2.26
CA PRO A 195 -19.88 10.31 1.14
C PRO A 195 -21.35 10.67 0.89
N ASP A 196 -22.08 11.09 1.92
CA ASP A 196 -23.50 11.49 1.82
C ASP A 196 -23.70 12.90 1.23
N GLU A 197 -22.63 13.68 1.07
CA GLU A 197 -22.67 15.02 0.46
C GLU A 197 -22.59 14.96 -1.08
N ALA A 198 -22.32 13.79 -1.66
CA ALA A 198 -22.33 13.57 -3.09
C ALA A 198 -23.70 13.09 -3.58
N GLN A 199 -24.69 14.00 -3.62
CA GLN A 199 -25.89 13.82 -4.44
C GLN A 199 -25.93 14.83 -5.60
N PRO A 200 -26.63 14.50 -6.70
CA PRO A 200 -26.29 14.94 -8.05
C PRO A 200 -26.85 16.32 -8.38
N GLU A 201 -25.99 17.24 -8.81
CA GLU A 201 -26.39 18.37 -9.64
C GLU A 201 -26.18 17.98 -11.11
N ASP A 202 -27.28 17.59 -11.76
CA ASP A 202 -27.72 18.10 -13.07
C ASP A 202 -28.75 17.14 -13.69
N ALA A 203 -30.00 17.32 -13.26
CA ALA A 203 -31.16 17.00 -14.08
C ALA A 203 -31.86 18.33 -14.39
N GLY A 204 -31.30 19.03 -15.39
CA GLY A 204 -31.98 20.06 -16.18
C GLY A 204 -32.37 19.48 -17.53
#